data_AF-A0AA97H3I2-F1
#
_entry.id   AF-A0AA97H3I2-F1
#
_cell.length_a   1.000
_cell.length_b   1.000
_cell.length_c   1.000
_cell.angle_alpha   90.00
_cell.angle_beta   90.00
_cell.angle_gamma   90.00
#
_symmetry.space_group_name_H-M   'P 1'
#
loop_
_entity.id
_entity.type
_entity.pdbx_description
1 polymer ?
#
loop_
_entity_poly.entity_id
_entity_poly.type
_entity_poly.pdbx_seq_one_letter_code
_entity_poly.pdbx_strand_id
1 'polypeptide(L)'
;MQYKAIHCPYCGLELQVPVGVQQIVCMYCAKPIDLAALEAPVSTQPDSAERLRQALALLDDSLFQFEVEESSFTQKAYPACFSAYRTRFDDAVKALHGVREEDCSAFAEALLKHISEVLHSRRVRSPKSSAFFRYRMMVEVYLVPALHDNPAAETDTVLASFLQLWNTQYPGEPLNPVSYETINSGWRKKGCYITTAVCQSLQKPDSCAELQTLRRFRDDWMRQQPGGSLLIQEYYTFAPSIVAAIDTAPNAAEIYRKLWNAYLLPCVRDAKHRRSARCLRRYTQMVLRLEKLYLSSTTTGGLS
;
A
#
# COMPACT_ATOMS: atom_id res chain seq x y z
N MET A 1 -55.61 23.62 17.36
CA MET A 1 -54.54 23.00 16.54
C MET A 1 -53.97 21.84 17.34
N GLN A 2 -53.79 20.68 16.70
CA GLN A 2 -53.09 19.55 17.33
C GLN A 2 -51.58 19.75 17.16
N TYR A 3 -50.81 19.37 18.18
CA TYR A 3 -49.35 19.46 18.18
C TYR A 3 -48.77 18.08 18.42
N LYS A 4 -47.57 17.84 17.89
CA LYS A 4 -46.77 16.64 18.14
C LYS A 4 -45.37 17.03 18.62
N ALA A 5 -44.78 16.18 19.46
CA ALA A 5 -43.38 16.29 19.85
C ALA A 5 -42.48 15.75 18.73
N ILE A 6 -41.41 16.47 18.43
CA ILE A 6 -40.28 16.00 17.62
C ILE A 6 -38.97 16.42 18.28
N HIS A 7 -37.85 15.79 17.90
CA HIS A 7 -36.52 16.28 18.25
C HIS A 7 -35.90 17.01 17.05
N CYS A 8 -35.30 18.17 17.28
CA CYS A 8 -34.61 18.93 16.24
C CYS A 8 -33.40 18.12 15.73
N PRO A 9 -33.26 17.88 14.41
CA PRO A 9 -32.14 17.10 13.87
C PRO A 9 -30.79 17.81 13.98
N TYR A 10 -30.77 19.11 14.28
CA TYR A 10 -29.54 19.90 14.37
C TYR A 10 -29.05 20.15 15.79
N CYS A 11 -29.95 20.29 16.76
CA CYS A 11 -29.58 20.59 18.15
C CYS A 11 -30.10 19.58 19.18
N GLY A 12 -30.89 18.60 18.76
CA GLY A 12 -31.39 17.52 19.63
C GLY A 12 -32.45 17.94 20.65
N LEU A 13 -32.84 19.22 20.71
CA LEU A 13 -33.87 19.69 21.64
C LEU A 13 -35.28 19.31 21.16
N GLU A 14 -36.16 18.98 22.10
CA GLU A 14 -37.56 18.69 21.84
C GLU A 14 -38.33 19.96 21.41
N LEU A 15 -39.17 19.82 20.39
CA LEU A 15 -40.01 20.87 19.83
C LEU A 15 -41.45 20.36 19.75
N GLN A 16 -42.40 21.23 20.09
CA GLN A 16 -43.82 21.00 19.86
C GLN A 16 -44.22 21.66 18.55
N VAL A 17 -44.61 20.86 17.55
CA VAL A 17 -44.85 21.33 16.18
C VAL A 17 -46.31 21.11 15.77
N PRO A 18 -46.96 22.03 15.05
CA PRO A 18 -48.34 21.84 14.60
C PRO A 18 -48.43 20.67 13.61
N VAL A 19 -49.45 19.83 13.76
CA VAL A 19 -49.74 18.74 12.82
C VAL A 19 -50.22 19.34 11.49
N GLY A 20 -49.70 18.83 10.36
CA GLY A 20 -50.06 19.28 9.01
C GLY A 20 -49.19 20.38 8.41
N VAL A 21 -48.18 20.88 9.15
CA VAL A 21 -47.19 21.82 8.63
C VAL A 21 -46.01 21.05 8.04
N GLN A 22 -45.56 21.45 6.84
CA GLN A 22 -44.45 20.78 6.15
C GLN A 22 -43.08 21.32 6.54
N GLN A 23 -42.98 22.60 6.91
CA GLN A 23 -41.71 23.25 7.25
C GLN A 23 -41.85 24.18 8.44
N ILE A 24 -40.86 24.16 9.31
CA ILE A 24 -40.75 25.07 10.46
C ILE A 24 -39.30 25.55 10.61
N VAL A 25 -39.08 26.53 11.48
CA VAL A 25 -37.74 26.91 11.92
C VAL A 25 -37.59 26.54 13.39
N CYS A 26 -36.48 25.88 13.75
CA CYS A 26 -36.19 25.58 15.14
C CYS A 26 -36.03 26.87 15.95
N MET A 27 -36.81 27.03 17.02
CA MET A 27 -36.72 28.21 17.89
C MET A 27 -35.40 28.31 18.67
N TYR A 28 -34.66 27.20 18.82
CA TYR A 28 -33.42 27.18 19.58
C TYR A 28 -32.16 27.42 18.73
N CYS A 29 -32.08 26.82 17.54
CA CYS A 29 -30.89 26.93 16.68
C CYS A 29 -31.13 27.73 15.39
N ALA A 30 -32.35 28.25 15.19
CA ALA A 30 -32.75 29.03 14.02
C ALA A 30 -32.59 28.32 12.66
N LYS A 31 -32.37 27.00 12.64
CA LYS A 31 -32.27 26.21 11.40
C LYS A 31 -33.64 25.76 10.90
N PRO A 32 -33.89 25.78 9.58
CA PRO A 32 -35.12 25.27 8.99
C PRO A 32 -35.18 23.73 9.09
N ILE A 33 -36.35 23.20 9.44
CA ILE A 33 -36.65 21.77 9.55
C ILE A 33 -37.77 21.45 8.56
N ASP A 34 -37.49 20.48 7.68
CA ASP A 34 -38.50 19.86 6.82
C ASP A 34 -39.15 18.69 7.55
N LEU A 35 -40.41 18.86 7.94
CA LEU A 35 -41.18 17.86 8.68
C LEU A 35 -41.65 16.72 7.79
N ALA A 36 -41.88 16.96 6.49
CA ALA A 36 -42.26 15.92 5.54
C ALA A 36 -41.08 14.96 5.28
N ALA A 37 -39.85 15.48 5.25
CA ALA A 37 -38.64 14.66 5.15
C ALA A 37 -38.37 13.80 6.39
N LEU A 38 -38.76 14.26 7.59
CA LEU A 38 -38.64 13.49 8.84
C LEU A 38 -39.67 12.35 8.94
N GLU A 39 -40.83 12.49 8.30
CA GLU A 39 -41.89 11.49 8.28
C GLU A 39 -41.79 10.52 7.09
N ALA A 40 -40.96 10.84 6.09
CA ALA A 40 -40.66 9.92 5.01
C ALA A 40 -40.06 8.64 5.60
N PRO A 41 -40.53 7.43 5.19
CA PRO A 41 -39.90 6.20 5.61
C PRO A 41 -38.42 6.28 5.24
N VAL A 42 -37.56 6.13 6.25
CA VAL A 42 -36.12 6.00 6.09
C VAL A 42 -35.90 4.97 4.99
N SER A 43 -35.41 5.39 3.83
CA SER A 43 -35.06 4.44 2.78
C SER A 43 -34.05 3.48 3.41
N THR A 44 -34.38 2.19 3.47
CA THR A 44 -33.48 1.14 3.94
C THR A 44 -32.34 1.03 2.93
N GLN A 45 -31.37 1.93 3.02
CA GLN A 45 -30.02 1.59 2.60
C GLN A 45 -29.62 0.34 3.40
N PRO A 46 -28.97 -0.65 2.79
CA PRO A 46 -28.35 -1.73 3.54
C PRO A 46 -27.57 -1.13 4.70
N ASP A 47 -27.85 -1.61 5.92
CA ASP A 47 -27.09 -1.27 7.10
C ASP A 47 -25.60 -1.43 6.75
N SER A 48 -24.80 -0.39 7.00
CA SER A 48 -23.36 -0.39 6.70
C SER A 48 -22.68 -1.64 7.30
N ALA A 49 -23.18 -2.10 8.46
CA ALA A 49 -22.74 -3.34 9.10
C ALA A 49 -23.11 -4.62 8.31
N GLU A 50 -24.25 -4.65 7.61
CA GLU A 50 -24.64 -5.77 6.75
C GLU A 50 -23.77 -5.83 5.50
N ARG A 51 -23.50 -4.68 4.87
CA ARG A 51 -22.57 -4.59 3.73
C ARG A 51 -21.17 -5.04 4.10
N LEU A 52 -20.66 -4.58 5.25
CA LEU A 52 -19.39 -5.05 5.80
C LEU A 52 -19.42 -6.57 6.00
N ARG A 53 -20.49 -7.12 6.60
CA ARG A 53 -20.62 -8.57 6.80
C ARG A 53 -20.60 -9.36 5.49
N GLN A 54 -21.30 -8.86 4.46
CA GLN A 54 -21.29 -9.46 3.12
C GLN A 54 -19.89 -9.39 2.49
N ALA A 55 -19.23 -8.24 2.57
CA ALA A 55 -17.86 -8.08 2.07
C ALA A 55 -16.88 -9.03 2.76
N LEU A 56 -16.97 -9.17 4.09
CA LEU A 56 -16.12 -10.08 4.86
C LEU A 56 -16.40 -11.55 4.52
N ALA A 57 -17.65 -11.92 4.24
CA ALA A 57 -18.00 -13.29 3.83
C ALA A 57 -17.45 -13.66 2.44
N LEU A 58 -17.11 -12.65 1.62
CA LEU A 58 -16.49 -12.82 0.30
C LEU A 58 -14.95 -12.84 0.36
N LEU A 59 -14.34 -12.62 1.52
CA LEU A 59 -12.90 -12.78 1.72
C LEU A 59 -12.53 -14.26 1.80
N ASP A 60 -12.40 -14.89 0.64
CA ASP A 60 -11.94 -16.28 0.53
C ASP A 60 -10.47 -16.44 0.95
N ASP A 61 -10.14 -17.55 1.63
CA ASP A 61 -8.79 -17.83 2.12
C ASP A 61 -7.73 -17.82 1.00
N SER A 62 -8.11 -18.15 -0.26
CA SER A 62 -7.20 -18.11 -1.39
C SER A 62 -6.70 -16.70 -1.75
N LEU A 63 -7.36 -15.64 -1.26
CA LEU A 63 -6.88 -14.25 -1.41
C LEU A 63 -5.61 -13.99 -0.58
N PHE A 64 -5.35 -14.83 0.43
CA PHE A 64 -4.22 -14.69 1.35
C PHE A 64 -3.23 -15.86 1.21
N GLN A 65 -3.49 -16.82 0.32
CA GLN A 65 -2.62 -17.97 0.05
C GLN A 65 -1.98 -17.81 -1.32
N PHE A 66 -0.78 -17.24 -1.34
CA PHE A 66 -0.10 -16.81 -2.56
C PHE A 66 0.79 -17.90 -3.20
N GLU A 67 0.62 -19.18 -2.93
CA GLU A 67 1.49 -20.23 -3.49
C GLU A 67 1.52 -20.23 -5.02
N VAL A 68 0.35 -20.06 -5.64
CA VAL A 68 0.19 -20.04 -7.09
C VAL A 68 0.84 -18.79 -7.65
N GLU A 69 0.55 -17.65 -7.04
CA GLU A 69 1.07 -16.33 -7.38
C GLU A 69 2.59 -16.26 -7.23
N GLU A 70 3.14 -16.80 -6.14
CA GLU A 70 4.57 -16.81 -5.84
C GLU A 70 5.32 -17.68 -6.86
N SER A 71 4.80 -18.87 -7.16
CA SER A 71 5.40 -19.75 -8.18
C SER A 71 5.37 -19.14 -9.58
N SER A 72 4.38 -18.30 -9.85
CA SER A 72 4.18 -17.60 -11.12
C SER A 72 4.68 -16.16 -11.10
N PHE A 73 5.39 -15.74 -10.03
CA PHE A 73 5.81 -14.37 -9.83
C PHE A 73 6.99 -14.00 -10.73
N THR A 74 6.68 -13.74 -12.00
CA THR A 74 7.64 -13.37 -13.04
C THR A 74 7.09 -12.21 -13.86
N GLN A 75 7.98 -11.47 -14.51
CA GLN A 75 7.60 -10.38 -15.41
C GLN A 75 6.59 -10.78 -16.48
N LYS A 76 6.68 -12.03 -16.98
CA LYS A 76 5.80 -12.51 -18.05
C LYS A 76 4.42 -12.90 -17.54
N ALA A 77 4.34 -13.56 -16.38
CA ALA A 77 3.09 -14.15 -15.89
C ALA A 77 2.28 -13.19 -15.00
N TYR A 78 2.93 -12.22 -14.35
CA TYR A 78 2.28 -11.31 -13.40
C TYR A 78 1.06 -10.56 -13.92
N PRO A 79 1.01 -10.02 -15.15
CA PRO A 79 -0.21 -9.38 -15.65
C PRO A 79 -1.45 -10.29 -15.57
N ALA A 80 -1.30 -11.57 -15.95
CA ALA A 80 -2.39 -12.53 -15.89
C ALA A 80 -2.72 -12.94 -14.45
N CYS A 81 -1.71 -13.19 -13.63
CA CYS A 81 -1.90 -13.54 -12.21
C CYS A 81 -2.58 -12.40 -11.44
N PHE A 82 -2.16 -11.16 -11.66
CA PHE A 82 -2.74 -9.99 -11.02
C PHE A 82 -4.20 -9.78 -11.44
N SER A 83 -4.51 -9.96 -12.74
CA SER A 83 -5.90 -9.93 -13.21
C SER A 83 -6.76 -10.99 -12.52
N ALA A 84 -6.25 -12.22 -12.38
CA ALA A 84 -6.98 -13.31 -11.72
C ALA A 84 -7.15 -13.07 -10.21
N TYR A 85 -6.14 -12.51 -9.54
CA TYR A 85 -6.22 -12.07 -8.15
C TYR A 85 -7.31 -10.99 -7.98
N ARG A 86 -7.27 -9.95 -8.83
CA ARG A 86 -8.27 -8.87 -8.80
C ARG A 86 -9.69 -9.37 -8.98
N THR A 87 -9.94 -10.28 -9.93
CA THR A 87 -11.28 -10.84 -10.14
C THR A 87 -11.86 -11.48 -8.87
N ARG A 88 -11.03 -12.17 -8.08
CA ARG A 88 -11.47 -12.77 -6.80
C ARG A 88 -11.70 -11.72 -5.72
N PHE A 89 -10.88 -10.67 -5.70
CA PHE A 89 -10.95 -9.62 -4.68
C PHE A 89 -12.08 -8.62 -4.93
N ASP A 90 -12.40 -8.33 -6.20
CA ASP A 90 -13.34 -7.30 -6.61
C ASP A 90 -14.76 -7.53 -6.08
N ASP A 91 -15.18 -8.78 -5.84
CA ASP A 91 -16.52 -9.05 -5.30
C ASP A 91 -16.67 -8.61 -3.85
N ALA A 92 -15.63 -8.82 -3.01
CA ALA A 92 -15.60 -8.29 -1.66
C ALA A 92 -15.59 -6.76 -1.65
N VAL A 93 -14.83 -6.14 -2.56
CA VAL A 93 -14.80 -4.67 -2.70
C VAL A 93 -16.14 -4.10 -3.17
N LYS A 94 -16.81 -4.73 -4.14
CA LYS A 94 -18.16 -4.30 -4.58
C LYS A 94 -19.17 -4.31 -3.43
N ALA A 95 -19.08 -5.30 -2.53
CA ALA A 95 -19.95 -5.40 -1.37
C ALA A 95 -19.73 -4.28 -0.34
N LEU A 96 -18.59 -3.57 -0.39
CA LEU A 96 -18.32 -2.39 0.43
C LEU A 96 -19.02 -1.12 -0.07
N HIS A 97 -19.68 -1.13 -1.23
CA HIS A 97 -20.25 0.10 -1.78
C HIS A 97 -21.26 0.77 -0.83
N GLY A 98 -20.97 2.01 -0.43
CA GLY A 98 -21.77 2.80 0.50
C GLY A 98 -21.60 2.41 1.97
N VAL A 99 -20.52 1.73 2.35
CA VAL A 99 -20.15 1.58 3.76
C VAL A 99 -19.55 2.87 4.33
N ARG A 100 -19.64 3.05 5.65
CA ARG A 100 -19.04 4.16 6.37
C ARG A 100 -17.54 3.95 6.58
N GLU A 101 -16.81 5.03 6.83
CA GLU A 101 -15.36 5.02 7.03
C GLU A 101 -14.89 4.08 8.15
N GLU A 102 -15.66 4.00 9.24
CA GLU A 102 -15.41 3.06 10.35
C GLU A 102 -15.49 1.58 9.90
N ASP A 103 -16.41 1.28 8.99
CA ASP A 103 -16.59 -0.07 8.44
C ASP A 103 -15.53 -0.39 7.38
N CYS A 104 -15.04 0.60 6.62
CA CYS A 104 -13.83 0.45 5.79
C CYS A 104 -12.60 0.10 6.64
N SER A 105 -12.46 0.73 7.81
CA SER A 105 -11.36 0.44 8.73
C SER A 105 -11.49 -0.96 9.34
N ALA A 106 -12.71 -1.38 9.70
CA ALA A 106 -12.97 -2.74 10.15
C ALA A 106 -12.66 -3.79 9.06
N PHE A 107 -12.94 -3.49 7.79
CA PHE A 107 -12.55 -4.35 6.68
C PHE A 107 -11.02 -4.45 6.57
N ALA A 108 -10.29 -3.34 6.69
CA ALA A 108 -8.83 -3.34 6.69
C ALA A 108 -8.23 -4.16 7.84
N GLU A 109 -8.81 -4.09 9.05
CA GLU A 109 -8.44 -4.93 10.19
C GLU A 109 -8.65 -6.42 9.88
N ALA A 110 -9.76 -6.77 9.22
CA ALA A 110 -10.03 -8.14 8.82
C ALA A 110 -9.00 -8.66 7.80
N LEU A 111 -8.62 -7.85 6.81
CA LEU A 111 -7.54 -8.21 5.86
C LEU A 111 -6.24 -8.54 6.62
N LEU A 112 -5.85 -7.70 7.57
CA LEU A 112 -4.63 -7.92 8.36
C LEU A 112 -4.75 -9.14 9.29
N LYS A 113 -5.94 -9.41 9.82
CA LYS A 113 -6.23 -10.59 10.63
C LYS A 113 -6.06 -11.88 9.82
N HIS A 114 -6.67 -11.97 8.62
CA HIS A 114 -6.49 -13.12 7.73
C HIS A 114 -5.01 -13.34 7.39
N ILE A 115 -4.27 -12.27 7.07
CA ILE A 115 -2.82 -12.36 6.85
C ILE A 115 -2.11 -12.93 8.08
N SER A 116 -2.43 -12.44 9.27
CA SER A 116 -1.81 -12.90 10.51
C SER A 116 -2.10 -14.38 10.80
N GLU A 117 -3.32 -14.84 10.49
CA GLU A 117 -3.73 -16.24 10.60
C GLU A 117 -2.99 -17.14 9.61
N VAL A 118 -2.80 -16.71 8.37
CA VAL A 118 -2.00 -17.43 7.37
C VAL A 118 -0.54 -17.52 7.78
N LEU A 119 0.06 -16.43 8.27
CA LEU A 119 1.43 -16.45 8.78
C LEU A 119 1.57 -17.39 9.99
N HIS A 120 0.58 -17.38 10.89
CA HIS A 120 0.56 -18.24 12.07
C HIS A 120 0.45 -19.72 11.69
N SER A 121 -0.49 -20.09 10.80
CA SER A 121 -0.71 -21.46 10.35
C SER A 121 0.52 -22.04 9.63
N ARG A 122 1.24 -21.20 8.88
CA ARG A 122 2.52 -21.53 8.23
C ARG A 122 3.73 -21.47 9.16
N ARG A 123 3.54 -21.19 10.46
CA ARG A 123 4.61 -21.07 11.47
C ARG A 123 5.64 -19.99 11.14
N VAL A 124 5.25 -18.94 10.42
CA VAL A 124 6.09 -17.78 10.11
C VAL A 124 6.06 -16.80 11.28
N ARG A 125 7.02 -16.94 12.21
CA ARG A 125 7.03 -16.20 13.48
C ARG A 125 7.86 -14.94 13.48
N SER A 126 8.76 -14.78 12.51
CA SER A 126 9.71 -13.67 12.49
C SER A 126 9.53 -12.82 11.24
N PRO A 127 9.34 -11.50 11.38
CA PRO A 127 9.37 -10.57 10.26
C PRO A 127 10.69 -10.60 9.47
N LYS A 128 11.79 -11.07 10.09
CA LYS A 128 13.11 -11.19 9.45
C LYS A 128 13.31 -12.51 8.68
N SER A 129 12.30 -13.39 8.65
CA SER A 129 12.42 -14.69 8.00
C SER A 129 12.22 -14.57 6.47
N SER A 130 12.87 -15.44 5.70
CA SER A 130 12.67 -15.47 4.23
C SER A 130 11.22 -15.79 3.85
N ALA A 131 10.49 -16.53 4.70
CA ALA A 131 9.08 -16.84 4.47
C ALA A 131 8.21 -15.59 4.64
N PHE A 132 8.44 -14.79 5.68
CA PHE A 132 7.74 -13.52 5.88
C PHE A 132 8.02 -12.55 4.72
N PHE A 133 9.29 -12.45 4.34
CA PHE A 133 9.72 -11.63 3.21
C PHE A 133 8.97 -11.97 1.91
N ARG A 134 8.88 -13.26 1.55
CA ARG A 134 8.12 -13.73 0.39
C ARG A 134 6.65 -13.35 0.49
N TYR A 135 6.05 -13.55 1.66
CA TYR A 135 4.65 -13.23 1.89
C TYR A 135 4.38 -11.73 1.79
N ARG A 136 5.21 -10.90 2.43
CA ARG A 136 5.18 -9.43 2.34
C ARG A 136 5.22 -8.98 0.89
N MET A 137 6.13 -9.56 0.11
CA MET A 137 6.23 -9.27 -1.33
C MET A 137 4.92 -9.56 -2.07
N MET A 138 4.22 -10.65 -1.74
CA MET A 138 2.95 -10.96 -2.38
C MET A 138 1.83 -9.99 -1.97
N VAL A 139 1.79 -9.56 -0.71
CA VAL A 139 0.85 -8.52 -0.26
C VAL A 139 1.09 -7.20 -1.01
N GLU A 140 2.35 -6.76 -1.11
CA GLU A 140 2.72 -5.50 -1.79
C GLU A 140 2.36 -5.52 -3.29
N VAL A 141 2.47 -6.66 -3.97
CA VAL A 141 2.27 -6.74 -5.42
C VAL A 141 0.90 -7.24 -5.86
N TYR A 142 0.07 -7.75 -4.94
CA TYR A 142 -1.29 -8.18 -5.27
C TYR A 142 -2.34 -7.37 -4.50
N LEU A 143 -2.32 -7.42 -3.17
CA LEU A 143 -3.36 -6.77 -2.35
C LEU A 143 -3.29 -5.24 -2.46
N VAL A 144 -2.11 -4.67 -2.26
CA VAL A 144 -1.93 -3.21 -2.27
C VAL A 144 -2.36 -2.58 -3.61
N PRO A 145 -1.86 -3.02 -4.79
CA PRO A 145 -2.30 -2.48 -6.06
C PRO A 145 -3.76 -2.80 -6.40
N ALA A 146 -4.33 -3.92 -5.89
CA ALA A 146 -5.75 -4.21 -6.07
C ALA A 146 -6.66 -3.24 -5.31
N LEU A 147 -6.22 -2.71 -4.16
CA LEU A 147 -6.89 -1.63 -3.45
C LEU A 147 -6.61 -0.27 -4.11
N HIS A 148 -5.35 0.02 -4.43
CA HIS A 148 -4.91 1.31 -4.98
C HIS A 148 -5.52 1.62 -6.36
N ASP A 149 -5.61 0.61 -7.24
CA ASP A 149 -6.11 0.82 -8.61
C ASP A 149 -7.62 0.56 -8.73
N ASN A 150 -8.34 0.41 -7.61
CA ASN A 150 -9.77 0.19 -7.61
C ASN A 150 -10.52 1.53 -7.72
N PRO A 151 -11.56 1.64 -8.56
CA PRO A 151 -12.32 2.88 -8.71
C PRO A 151 -13.31 3.16 -7.57
N ALA A 152 -13.55 2.23 -6.66
CA ALA A 152 -14.46 2.43 -5.54
C ALA A 152 -13.89 3.46 -4.55
N ALA A 153 -14.72 4.38 -4.04
CA ALA A 153 -14.24 5.42 -3.11
C ALA A 153 -13.80 4.82 -1.77
N GLU A 154 -14.40 3.70 -1.39
CA GLU A 154 -14.14 2.99 -0.13
C GLU A 154 -12.73 2.40 -0.08
N THR A 155 -12.11 2.06 -1.22
CA THR A 155 -10.80 1.41 -1.25
C THR A 155 -9.66 2.35 -0.87
N ASP A 156 -9.80 3.66 -1.05
CA ASP A 156 -8.81 4.63 -0.57
C ASP A 156 -8.71 4.60 0.96
N THR A 157 -9.87 4.59 1.64
CA THR A 157 -9.93 4.45 3.10
C THR A 157 -9.41 3.09 3.55
N VAL A 158 -9.83 2.00 2.89
CA VAL A 158 -9.34 0.65 3.22
C VAL A 158 -7.82 0.57 3.07
N LEU A 159 -7.26 1.10 1.98
CA LEU A 159 -5.81 1.12 1.75
C LEU A 159 -5.07 1.92 2.81
N ALA A 160 -5.55 3.13 3.12
CA ALA A 160 -4.94 3.99 4.14
C ALA A 160 -4.92 3.29 5.51
N SER A 161 -6.07 2.75 5.94
CA SER A 161 -6.20 2.02 7.21
C SER A 161 -5.33 0.75 7.22
N PHE A 162 -5.32 -0.02 6.13
CA PHE A 162 -4.52 -1.25 6.02
C PHE A 162 -3.01 -0.95 6.13
N LEU A 163 -2.52 0.05 5.40
CA LEU A 163 -1.11 0.44 5.44
C LEU A 163 -0.70 0.95 6.82
N GLN A 164 -1.56 1.73 7.49
CA GLN A 164 -1.31 2.18 8.85
C GLN A 164 -1.21 1.00 9.83
N LEU A 165 -2.15 0.06 9.77
CA LEU A 165 -2.17 -1.12 10.63
C LEU A 165 -0.93 -2.00 10.37
N TRP A 166 -0.62 -2.29 9.10
CA TRP A 166 0.56 -3.08 8.72
C TRP A 166 1.85 -2.42 9.21
N ASN A 167 2.07 -1.13 8.92
CA ASN A 167 3.31 -0.44 9.25
C ASN A 167 3.48 -0.25 10.76
N THR A 168 2.38 -0.23 11.52
CA THR A 168 2.41 -0.27 12.98
C THR A 168 2.82 -1.65 13.50
N GLN A 169 2.28 -2.73 12.91
CA GLN A 169 2.61 -4.10 13.32
C GLN A 169 4.03 -4.52 12.90
N TYR A 170 4.50 -4.06 11.73
CA TYR A 170 5.77 -4.44 11.11
C TYR A 170 6.64 -3.23 10.73
N PRO A 171 7.10 -2.43 11.71
CA PRO A 171 7.85 -1.18 11.45
C PRO A 171 9.22 -1.39 10.80
N GLY A 172 9.71 -2.62 10.74
CA GLY A 172 10.95 -2.99 10.04
C GLY A 172 10.75 -3.47 8.60
N GLU A 173 9.50 -3.67 8.18
CA GLU A 173 9.11 -4.29 6.92
C GLU A 173 7.89 -3.54 6.33
N PRO A 174 8.00 -2.23 6.07
CA PRO A 174 6.87 -1.40 5.70
C PRO A 174 6.31 -1.72 4.30
N LEU A 175 5.01 -1.45 4.11
CA LEU A 175 4.33 -1.42 2.81
C LEU A 175 4.02 0.03 2.44
N ASN A 176 3.83 0.29 1.14
CA ASN A 176 3.53 1.62 0.60
C ASN A 176 2.41 1.55 -0.40
N PRO A 177 1.68 2.64 -0.64
CA PRO A 177 0.78 2.68 -1.79
C PRO A 177 1.60 2.52 -3.08
N VAL A 178 1.20 1.55 -3.92
CA VAL A 178 1.82 1.30 -5.21
C VAL A 178 0.77 0.81 -6.20
N SER A 179 0.79 1.33 -7.43
CA SER A 179 -0.07 0.88 -8.51
C SER A 179 0.49 -0.34 -9.24
N TYR A 180 -0.40 -1.12 -9.87
CA TYR A 180 -0.02 -2.19 -10.76
C TYR A 180 0.92 -1.70 -11.87
N GLU A 181 0.63 -0.55 -12.47
CA GLU A 181 1.44 -0.02 -13.56
C GLU A 181 2.85 0.35 -13.10
N THR A 182 3.01 0.85 -11.87
CA THR A 182 4.34 1.13 -11.30
C THR A 182 5.15 -0.15 -11.16
N ILE A 183 4.55 -1.22 -10.65
CA ILE A 183 5.20 -2.53 -10.50
C ILE A 183 5.52 -3.15 -11.87
N ASN A 184 4.53 -3.24 -12.75
CA ASN A 184 4.63 -3.89 -14.06
C ASN A 184 5.63 -3.16 -14.97
N SER A 185 5.62 -1.82 -14.99
CA SER A 185 6.60 -1.02 -15.74
C SER A 185 8.00 -1.11 -15.12
N GLY A 186 8.09 -1.17 -13.78
CA GLY A 186 9.33 -1.37 -13.03
C GLY A 186 10.07 -2.61 -13.49
N TRP A 187 9.37 -3.75 -13.57
CA TRP A 187 9.99 -5.00 -13.99
C TRP A 187 10.35 -5.05 -15.48
N ARG A 188 9.72 -4.21 -16.31
CA ARG A 188 10.09 -4.03 -17.73
C ARG A 188 11.35 -3.19 -17.91
N LYS A 189 11.79 -2.44 -16.90
CA LYS A 189 13.03 -1.65 -17.00
C LYS A 189 14.28 -2.52 -16.88
N LYS A 190 15.14 -2.42 -17.89
CA LYS A 190 16.44 -3.11 -17.93
C LYS A 190 17.52 -2.47 -17.04
N GLY A 191 17.30 -1.27 -16.50
CA GLY A 191 18.28 -0.51 -15.69
C GLY A 191 17.97 -0.46 -14.18
N CYS A 192 18.97 -0.17 -13.35
CA CYS A 192 18.82 0.00 -11.90
C CYS A 192 18.36 1.42 -11.53
N TYR A 193 17.21 1.59 -10.87
CA TYR A 193 16.68 2.88 -10.40
C TYR A 193 17.65 3.69 -9.53
N ILE A 194 17.92 3.26 -8.29
CA ILE A 194 18.78 3.99 -7.33
C ILE A 194 20.17 4.25 -7.89
N THR A 195 20.79 3.25 -8.54
CA THR A 195 22.15 3.41 -9.07
C THR A 195 22.18 4.37 -10.26
N THR A 196 21.17 4.35 -11.13
CA THR A 196 21.05 5.32 -12.23
C THR A 196 20.86 6.73 -11.69
N ALA A 197 19.95 6.94 -10.72
CA ALA A 197 19.71 8.25 -10.11
C ALA A 197 20.99 8.82 -9.48
N VAL A 198 21.75 8.01 -8.73
CA VAL A 198 23.03 8.43 -8.16
C VAL A 198 24.07 8.76 -9.25
N CYS A 199 24.16 7.98 -10.32
CA CYS A 199 25.11 8.28 -11.41
C CYS A 199 24.73 9.58 -12.13
N GLN A 200 23.44 9.80 -12.38
CA GLN A 200 22.92 11.02 -13.00
C GLN A 200 23.18 12.25 -12.12
N SER A 201 22.98 12.17 -10.81
CA SER A 201 23.28 13.28 -9.89
C SER A 201 24.77 13.66 -9.86
N LEU A 202 25.65 12.72 -10.24
CA LEU A 202 27.09 12.91 -10.37
C LEU A 202 27.51 13.26 -11.81
N GLN A 203 26.56 13.60 -12.68
CA GLN A 203 26.77 13.95 -14.09
C GLN A 203 27.48 12.84 -14.89
N LYS A 204 27.31 11.57 -14.49
CA LYS A 204 27.83 10.41 -15.23
C LYS A 204 26.81 9.93 -16.26
N PRO A 205 27.23 9.51 -17.46
CA PRO A 205 26.33 8.93 -18.45
C PRO A 205 25.83 7.55 -18.01
N ASP A 206 24.70 7.10 -18.57
CA ASP A 206 24.13 5.77 -18.30
C ASP A 206 25.07 4.62 -18.73
N SER A 207 25.96 4.89 -19.68
CA SER A 207 27.01 3.98 -20.14
C SER A 207 28.25 3.93 -19.23
N CYS A 208 28.28 4.68 -18.12
CA CYS A 208 29.48 4.74 -17.27
C CYS A 208 29.87 3.37 -16.69
N ALA A 209 31.18 3.16 -16.54
CA ALA A 209 31.74 1.85 -16.19
C ALA A 209 31.22 1.30 -14.86
N GLU A 210 30.96 2.17 -13.89
CA GLU A 210 30.48 1.82 -12.56
C GLU A 210 29.04 1.29 -12.59
N LEU A 211 28.14 1.99 -13.30
CA LEU A 211 26.76 1.56 -13.48
C LEU A 211 26.69 0.23 -14.24
N GLN A 212 27.46 0.09 -15.31
CA GLN A 212 27.51 -1.15 -16.09
C GLN A 212 28.11 -2.32 -15.29
N THR A 213 29.05 -2.05 -14.38
CA THR A 213 29.58 -3.06 -13.46
C THR A 213 28.50 -3.59 -12.52
N LEU A 214 27.69 -2.70 -11.93
CA LEU A 214 26.62 -3.10 -11.02
C LEU A 214 25.45 -3.79 -11.75
N ARG A 215 25.13 -3.38 -12.99
CA ARG A 215 24.15 -4.06 -13.84
C ARG A 215 24.57 -5.49 -14.15
N ARG A 216 25.81 -5.71 -14.60
CA ARG A 216 26.35 -7.08 -14.80
C ARG A 216 26.37 -7.89 -13.51
N PHE A 217 26.78 -7.28 -12.39
CA PHE A 217 26.74 -7.96 -11.10
C PHE A 217 25.32 -8.44 -10.75
N ARG A 218 24.30 -7.61 -10.96
CA ARG A 218 22.91 -7.97 -10.77
C ARG A 218 22.47 -9.10 -11.71
N ASP A 219 22.69 -8.91 -13.00
CA ASP A 219 22.14 -9.78 -14.04
C ASP A 219 22.83 -11.15 -14.09
N ASP A 220 24.15 -11.18 -13.90
CA ASP A 220 24.97 -12.36 -14.11
C ASP A 220 25.21 -13.13 -12.81
N TRP A 221 25.33 -12.44 -11.66
CA TRP A 221 25.68 -13.11 -10.40
C TRP A 221 24.55 -13.09 -9.37
N MET A 222 23.97 -11.93 -9.06
CA MET A 222 22.92 -11.80 -8.03
C MET A 222 21.70 -12.64 -8.37
N ARG A 223 21.24 -12.60 -9.63
CA ARG A 223 20.08 -13.38 -10.11
C ARG A 223 20.25 -14.88 -9.87
N GLN A 224 21.48 -15.41 -9.93
CA GLN A 224 21.78 -16.84 -9.76
C GLN A 224 21.87 -17.27 -8.29
N GLN A 225 21.81 -16.34 -7.33
CA GLN A 225 21.86 -16.69 -5.91
C GLN A 225 20.51 -17.21 -5.42
N PRO A 226 20.49 -18.03 -4.34
CA PRO A 226 19.26 -18.39 -3.66
C PRO A 226 18.46 -17.14 -3.26
N GLY A 227 17.22 -17.02 -3.75
CA GLY A 227 16.36 -15.85 -3.52
C GLY A 227 16.75 -14.59 -4.33
N GLY A 228 17.75 -14.68 -5.20
CA GLY A 228 18.27 -13.55 -5.98
C GLY A 228 17.23 -12.89 -6.89
N SER A 229 16.40 -13.70 -7.57
CA SER A 229 15.31 -13.18 -8.40
C SER A 229 14.31 -12.34 -7.60
N LEU A 230 13.94 -12.81 -6.40
CA LEU A 230 12.99 -12.11 -5.54
C LEU A 230 13.58 -10.81 -4.97
N LEU A 231 14.86 -10.83 -4.57
CA LEU A 231 15.59 -9.60 -4.17
C LEU A 231 15.63 -8.56 -5.31
N ILE A 232 15.81 -9.01 -6.54
CA ILE A 232 15.77 -8.11 -7.71
C ILE A 232 14.35 -7.57 -7.89
N GLN A 233 13.32 -8.41 -7.80
CA GLN A 233 11.92 -7.96 -7.94
C GLN A 233 11.54 -6.96 -6.86
N GLU A 234 11.87 -7.24 -5.60
CA GLU A 234 11.71 -6.33 -4.48
C GLU A 234 12.34 -4.96 -4.77
N TYR A 235 13.60 -4.95 -5.18
CA TYR A 235 14.28 -3.73 -5.57
C TYR A 235 13.50 -2.97 -6.64
N TYR A 236 12.98 -3.64 -7.67
CA TYR A 236 12.24 -2.99 -8.74
C TYR A 236 10.83 -2.55 -8.33
N THR A 237 10.26 -3.14 -7.28
CA THR A 237 9.01 -2.71 -6.66
C THR A 237 9.22 -1.43 -5.84
N PHE A 238 10.23 -1.37 -4.97
CA PHE A 238 10.40 -0.27 -4.00
C PHE A 238 11.32 0.87 -4.44
N ALA A 239 12.34 0.59 -5.26
CA ALA A 239 13.31 1.60 -5.67
C ALA A 239 12.71 2.83 -6.39
N PRO A 240 11.64 2.73 -7.20
CA PRO A 240 11.00 3.91 -7.79
C PRO A 240 10.53 4.92 -6.74
N SER A 241 9.80 4.45 -5.72
CA SER A 241 9.26 5.30 -4.65
C SER A 241 10.36 5.92 -3.81
N ILE A 242 11.44 5.17 -3.53
CA ILE A 242 12.63 5.68 -2.85
C ILE A 242 13.29 6.81 -3.65
N VAL A 243 13.49 6.61 -4.95
CA VAL A 243 14.11 7.63 -5.82
C VAL A 243 13.23 8.88 -5.88
N ALA A 244 11.92 8.73 -6.06
CA ALA A 244 10.98 9.85 -6.06
C ALA A 244 11.05 10.64 -4.75
N ALA A 245 11.06 9.96 -3.60
CA ALA A 245 11.19 10.61 -2.30
C ALA A 245 12.52 11.38 -2.16
N ILE A 246 13.64 10.81 -2.60
CA ILE A 246 14.95 11.50 -2.59
C ILE A 246 14.94 12.70 -3.53
N ASP A 247 14.39 12.57 -4.74
CA ASP A 247 14.35 13.64 -5.74
C ASP A 247 13.55 14.86 -5.27
N THR A 248 12.52 14.66 -4.44
CA THR A 248 11.76 15.76 -3.83
C THR A 248 12.45 16.42 -2.64
N ALA A 249 13.54 15.83 -2.10
CA ALA A 249 14.23 16.39 -0.95
C ALA A 249 15.08 17.62 -1.34
N PRO A 250 15.09 18.69 -0.54
CA PRO A 250 15.87 19.91 -0.84
C PRO A 250 17.38 19.65 -0.90
N ASN A 251 17.85 18.57 -0.27
CA ASN A 251 19.25 18.14 -0.25
C ASN A 251 19.51 16.86 -1.07
N ALA A 252 18.70 16.57 -2.10
CA ALA A 252 18.81 15.38 -2.96
C ALA A 252 20.25 15.09 -3.43
N ALA A 253 20.95 16.10 -3.96
CA ALA A 253 22.33 15.97 -4.45
C ALA A 253 23.30 15.49 -3.36
N GLU A 254 23.11 15.95 -2.11
CA GLU A 254 23.93 15.52 -0.98
C GLU A 254 23.61 14.07 -0.58
N ILE A 255 22.33 13.70 -0.56
CA ILE A 255 21.87 12.34 -0.28
C ILE A 255 22.49 11.37 -1.29
N TYR A 256 22.41 11.66 -2.59
CA TYR A 256 22.99 10.81 -3.63
C TYR A 256 24.51 10.71 -3.53
N ARG A 257 25.21 11.81 -3.23
CA ARG A 257 26.66 11.79 -2.99
C ARG A 257 27.03 10.91 -1.80
N LYS A 258 26.24 10.93 -0.71
CA LYS A 258 26.43 10.04 0.44
C LYS A 258 26.21 8.57 0.06
N LEU A 259 25.15 8.26 -0.71
CA LEU A 259 24.89 6.91 -1.20
C LEU A 259 26.02 6.38 -2.09
N TRP A 260 26.55 7.22 -2.97
CA TRP A 260 27.71 6.90 -3.79
C TRP A 260 28.90 6.49 -2.95
N ASN A 261 29.31 7.35 -2.02
CA ASN A 261 30.54 7.15 -1.23
C ASN A 261 30.43 5.99 -0.24
N ALA A 262 29.28 5.84 0.43
CA ALA A 262 29.10 4.85 1.48
C ALA A 262 28.79 3.44 0.95
N TYR A 263 28.09 3.34 -0.18
CA TYR A 263 27.56 2.06 -0.67
C TYR A 263 27.99 1.74 -2.11
N LEU A 264 27.59 2.56 -3.10
CA LEU A 264 27.72 2.16 -4.50
C LEU A 264 29.17 2.05 -4.97
N LEU A 265 30.04 3.01 -4.63
CA LEU A 265 31.46 2.95 -5.01
C LEU A 265 32.16 1.75 -4.36
N PRO A 266 31.98 1.45 -3.06
CA PRO A 266 32.45 0.20 -2.47
C PRO A 266 31.87 -1.06 -3.14
N CYS A 267 30.57 -1.09 -3.50
CA CYS A 267 29.97 -2.20 -4.25
C CYS A 267 30.65 -2.39 -5.61
N VAL A 268 30.92 -1.31 -6.36
CA VAL A 268 31.64 -1.37 -7.63
C VAL A 268 33.03 -1.98 -7.46
N ARG A 269 33.77 -1.58 -6.41
CA ARG A 269 35.07 -2.17 -6.09
C ARG A 269 34.93 -3.66 -5.77
N ASP A 270 33.97 -4.02 -4.92
CA ASP A 270 33.74 -5.42 -4.55
C ASP A 270 33.37 -6.29 -5.77
N ALA A 271 32.50 -5.81 -6.66
CA ALA A 271 32.15 -6.48 -7.91
C ALA A 271 33.36 -6.66 -8.84
N LYS A 272 34.18 -5.61 -9.05
CA LYS A 272 35.38 -5.69 -9.89
C LYS A 272 36.42 -6.68 -9.37
N HIS A 273 36.55 -6.80 -8.05
CA HIS A 273 37.47 -7.75 -7.41
C HIS A 273 36.85 -9.13 -7.14
N ARG A 274 35.72 -9.46 -7.78
CA ARG A 274 35.00 -10.74 -7.62
C ARG A 274 34.62 -11.06 -6.16
N ARG A 275 34.50 -10.05 -5.30
CA ARG A 275 34.03 -10.16 -3.91
C ARG A 275 32.50 -10.12 -3.88
N SER A 276 31.85 -10.96 -4.68
CA SER A 276 30.43 -10.88 -5.01
C SER A 276 29.50 -11.00 -3.79
N ALA A 277 29.79 -11.91 -2.86
CA ALA A 277 29.01 -12.05 -1.63
C ALA A 277 29.08 -10.79 -0.74
N ARG A 278 30.23 -10.12 -0.70
CA ARG A 278 30.39 -8.85 0.03
C ARG A 278 29.64 -7.71 -0.66
N CYS A 279 29.69 -7.67 -1.99
CA CYS A 279 28.91 -6.73 -2.81
C CYS A 279 27.42 -6.89 -2.55
N LEU A 280 26.91 -8.13 -2.56
CA LEU A 280 25.49 -8.42 -2.27
C LEU A 280 25.09 -7.91 -0.89
N ARG A 281 25.82 -8.29 0.17
CA ARG A 281 25.50 -7.84 1.53
C ARG A 281 25.43 -6.32 1.64
N ARG A 282 26.38 -5.61 1.02
CA ARG A 282 26.41 -4.14 1.05
C ARG A 282 25.26 -3.53 0.24
N TYR A 283 24.97 -4.10 -0.92
CA TYR A 283 23.87 -3.63 -1.77
C TYR A 283 22.53 -3.82 -1.08
N THR A 284 22.27 -5.00 -0.53
CA THR A 284 21.06 -5.28 0.25
C THR A 284 20.95 -4.38 1.48
N GLN A 285 22.04 -4.16 2.22
CA GLN A 285 22.04 -3.24 3.36
C GLN A 285 21.67 -1.81 2.96
N MET A 286 22.14 -1.34 1.80
CA MET A 286 21.79 -0.02 1.28
C MET A 286 20.28 0.07 1.01
N VAL A 287 19.73 -0.90 0.28
CA VAL A 287 18.32 -0.92 -0.12
C VAL A 287 17.42 -1.00 1.11
N LEU A 288 17.65 -1.95 2.03
CA LEU A 288 16.88 -2.08 3.28
C LEU A 288 16.91 -0.80 4.13
N ARG A 289 18.06 -0.10 4.18
CA ARG A 289 18.15 1.17 4.89
C ARG A 289 17.32 2.25 4.21
N LEU A 290 17.34 2.31 2.89
CA LEU A 290 16.56 3.28 2.13
C LEU A 290 15.07 3.02 2.25
N GLU A 291 14.64 1.75 2.16
CA GLU A 291 13.26 1.35 2.44
C GLU A 291 12.85 1.86 3.82
N LYS A 292 13.64 1.56 4.85
CA LYS A 292 13.31 2.05 6.21
C LYS A 292 13.20 3.58 6.30
N LEU A 293 14.06 4.31 5.61
CA LEU A 293 14.10 5.78 5.71
C LEU A 293 12.97 6.47 4.94
N TYR A 294 12.56 5.91 3.80
CA TYR A 294 11.66 6.57 2.86
C TYR A 294 10.28 5.93 2.79
N LEU A 295 10.12 4.71 3.33
CA LEU A 295 8.91 3.91 3.23
C LEU A 295 8.24 3.62 4.59
N SER A 296 8.98 3.71 5.70
CA SER A 296 8.36 3.61 7.04
C SER A 296 7.88 4.98 7.51
N SER A 297 6.58 5.21 7.34
CA SER A 297 5.78 6.27 7.98
C SER A 297 6.17 7.72 7.65
N THR A 298 5.45 8.29 6.68
CA THR A 298 5.13 9.71 6.65
C THR A 298 4.24 10.03 7.85
N THR A 299 4.83 10.54 8.94
CA THR A 299 4.11 11.42 9.87
C THR A 299 5.10 12.41 10.45
N THR A 300 5.23 13.59 9.82
CA THR A 300 5.08 14.92 10.44
C THR A 300 5.47 16.04 9.48
N GLY A 301 4.53 16.95 9.21
CA GLY A 301 4.76 18.41 9.32
C GLY A 301 5.22 19.17 8.08
N GLY A 302 4.28 19.90 7.48
CA GLY A 302 4.54 21.02 6.57
C GLY A 302 3.38 22.02 6.53
N LEU A 303 2.84 22.37 7.71
CA LEU A 303 2.19 23.67 7.90
C LEU A 303 3.31 24.67 8.22
N SER A 304 3.53 25.59 7.29
CA SER A 304 4.06 26.92 7.52
C SER A 304 3.63 27.81 6.36
#